data_AF-A0A1H1UHL5-F1
#
_entry.id   AF-A0A1H1UHL5-F1
#
_cell.length_a   1.000
_cell.length_b   1.000
_cell.length_c   1.000
_cell.angle_alpha   90.00
_cell.angle_beta   90.00
_cell.angle_gamma   90.00
#
_symmetry.space_group_name_H-M   'P 1'
#
loop_
_entity.id
_entity.type
_entity.pdbx_description
1 polymer ?
#
loop_
_entity_poly.entity_id
_entity_poly.type
_entity_poly.pdbx_seq_one_letter_code
_entity_poly.pdbx_strand_id
1 'polypeptide(L)'
;MEQWNEEAPSSQAGEKESNRASSDASSPAAGGSGRDVSPQRDGRREITVTVNSTQDGQQAPVAMYTGELIPKGRTLYIRYEEQDELHGSVRTMIRWSGEELTLTRRGGVESDQTFAAGQARGGRYSSAHLSFPLVTETEDLSVTMASDEGLLPLTLAWTYRLRMEDEISGRFQLRLTIQEANQS
;
A
#
# COMPACT_ATOMS: atom_id res chain seq x y z
N MET A 1 22.57 -23.93 0.52
CA MET A 1 21.19 -23.79 0.04
C MET A 1 20.38 -23.40 1.27
N GLU A 2 20.41 -22.12 1.61
CA GLU A 2 19.63 -21.61 2.74
C GLU A 2 18.20 -21.36 2.25
N GLN A 3 17.25 -22.08 2.85
CA GLN A 3 15.81 -21.86 2.68
C GLN A 3 15.44 -20.60 3.44
N TRP A 4 14.98 -19.56 2.73
CA TRP A 4 14.43 -18.36 3.34
C TRP A 4 12.91 -18.50 3.44
N ASN A 5 12.42 -18.75 4.66
CA ASN A 5 11.01 -18.62 5.02
C ASN A 5 10.80 -17.18 5.55
N GLU A 6 10.10 -16.35 4.79
CA GLU A 6 9.49 -15.12 5.31
C GLU A 6 8.13 -15.50 5.94
N GLU A 7 8.12 -15.71 7.26
CA GLU A 7 6.88 -15.72 8.03
C GLU A 7 6.38 -14.28 8.18
N ALA A 8 5.16 -14.00 7.71
CA ALA A 8 4.54 -12.69 7.84
C ALA A 8 4.11 -12.41 9.30
N PRO A 9 4.28 -11.18 9.83
CA PRO A 9 3.97 -10.90 11.21
C PRO A 9 2.46 -10.78 11.46
N SER A 10 2.01 -11.52 12.47
CA SER A 10 0.65 -11.54 13.01
C SER A 10 0.47 -10.43 14.03
N SER A 11 -0.48 -9.52 13.84
CA SER A 11 -0.80 -8.46 14.80
C SER A 11 -1.92 -8.86 15.76
N GLN A 12 -1.61 -9.01 17.05
CA GLN A 12 -2.60 -8.94 18.14
C GLN A 12 -2.66 -7.51 18.69
N ALA A 13 -3.87 -6.94 18.68
CA ALA A 13 -4.20 -5.65 19.26
C ALA A 13 -4.35 -5.74 20.78
N GLY A 14 -3.84 -4.74 21.49
CA GLY A 14 -4.06 -4.52 22.92
C GLY A 14 -4.50 -3.08 23.17
N GLU A 15 -5.76 -2.92 23.57
CA GLU A 15 -6.44 -1.69 23.96
C GLU A 15 -5.71 -0.92 25.08
N LYS A 16 -5.78 0.43 25.03
CA LYS A 16 -5.83 1.25 26.25
C LYS A 16 -6.81 2.41 26.12
N GLU A 17 -7.75 2.40 27.04
CA GLU A 17 -8.78 3.39 27.30
C GLU A 17 -8.24 4.78 27.71
N SER A 18 -9.11 5.73 27.38
CA SER A 18 -9.25 7.13 27.77
C SER A 18 -9.14 7.44 29.27
N ASN A 19 -8.73 8.68 29.60
CA ASN A 19 -9.65 9.79 29.95
C ASN A 19 -9.02 10.79 30.95
N ARG A 20 -9.28 12.09 30.73
CA ARG A 20 -9.29 13.27 31.63
C ARG A 20 -9.13 14.53 30.76
N ALA A 21 -9.71 15.70 30.99
CA ALA A 21 -10.91 16.21 31.66
C ALA A 21 -10.89 17.74 31.42
N SER A 22 -12.07 18.36 31.22
CA SER A 22 -12.40 19.78 31.52
C SER A 22 -11.77 20.88 30.62
N SER A 23 -12.35 22.04 30.30
CA SER A 23 -13.61 22.74 30.64
C SER A 23 -13.72 24.04 29.81
N ASP A 24 -14.95 24.47 29.53
CA ASP A 24 -15.51 25.83 29.33
C ASP A 24 -14.71 26.99 28.69
N ALA A 25 -15.28 27.62 27.65
CA ALA A 25 -15.99 28.93 27.76
C ALA A 25 -16.18 29.66 26.40
N SER A 26 -17.44 30.03 26.12
CA SER A 26 -17.99 31.26 25.52
C SER A 26 -17.42 31.93 24.25
N SER A 27 -18.31 32.04 23.24
CA SER A 27 -18.34 32.98 22.10
C SER A 27 -18.68 34.44 22.53
N PRO A 28 -18.81 35.49 21.65
CA PRO A 28 -18.79 35.53 20.17
C PRO A 28 -18.14 36.77 19.44
N ALA A 29 -18.10 36.65 18.10
CA ALA A 29 -18.26 37.65 17.01
C ALA A 29 -17.24 38.79 16.76
N ALA A 30 -16.62 38.83 15.56
CA ALA A 30 -17.06 39.65 14.39
C ALA A 30 -15.94 39.86 13.34
N GLY A 31 -16.31 39.78 12.05
CA GLY A 31 -15.81 40.64 10.97
C GLY A 31 -14.51 40.27 10.25
N GLY A 32 -14.61 39.80 9.01
CA GLY A 32 -13.46 39.72 8.10
C GLY A 32 -13.77 39.01 6.79
N SER A 33 -14.20 39.78 5.78
CA SER A 33 -14.33 39.35 4.38
C SER A 33 -12.97 38.85 3.84
N GLY A 34 -12.88 37.55 3.56
CA GLY A 34 -11.73 36.93 2.92
C GLY A 34 -12.23 35.82 2.00
N ARG A 35 -12.09 36.06 0.69
CA ARG A 35 -12.15 35.13 -0.46
C ARG A 35 -12.52 33.68 -0.11
N ASP A 36 -13.64 33.21 -0.65
CA ASP A 36 -13.92 31.79 -0.84
C ASP A 36 -12.84 31.19 -1.74
N VAL A 37 -11.74 30.77 -1.11
CA VAL A 37 -10.85 29.75 -1.64
C VAL A 37 -11.41 28.47 -1.07
N SER A 38 -12.43 27.91 -1.71
CA SER A 38 -12.89 26.59 -1.36
C SER A 38 -11.67 25.67 -1.45
N PRO A 39 -11.22 25.02 -0.36
CA PRO A 39 -10.14 24.06 -0.48
C PRO A 39 -10.66 22.99 -1.44
N GLN A 40 -9.96 22.86 -2.56
CA GLN A 40 -10.09 21.75 -3.47
C GLN A 40 -10.17 20.51 -2.58
N ARG A 41 -11.33 19.83 -2.55
CA ARG A 41 -11.54 18.62 -1.75
C ARG A 41 -10.39 17.69 -2.12
N ASP A 42 -9.37 17.65 -1.28
CA ASP A 42 -8.17 16.86 -1.50
C ASP A 42 -8.74 15.45 -1.60
N GLY A 43 -8.89 14.88 -2.80
CA GLY A 43 -9.70 13.68 -3.07
C GLY A 43 -9.21 12.41 -2.35
N ARG A 44 -8.27 12.61 -1.43
CA ARG A 44 -7.78 11.73 -0.40
C ARG A 44 -8.93 11.12 0.39
N ARG A 45 -8.84 9.81 0.56
CA ARG A 45 -9.74 9.02 1.40
C ARG A 45 -8.91 8.16 2.34
N GLU A 46 -9.34 8.10 3.59
CA GLU A 46 -8.85 7.10 4.53
C GLU A 46 -9.37 5.73 4.10
N ILE A 47 -8.49 4.74 4.12
CA ILE A 47 -8.76 3.41 3.60
C ILE A 47 -8.24 2.32 4.52
N THR A 48 -8.84 1.15 4.41
CA THR A 48 -8.26 -0.12 4.84
C THR A 48 -7.71 -0.84 3.61
N VAL A 49 -6.49 -1.36 3.71
CA VAL A 49 -5.81 -2.17 2.69
C VAL A 49 -5.67 -3.58 3.22
N THR A 50 -6.29 -4.54 2.54
CA THR A 50 -6.13 -5.97 2.82
C THR A 50 -5.24 -6.59 1.77
N VAL A 51 -4.10 -7.13 2.19
CA VAL A 51 -3.10 -7.77 1.32
C VAL A 51 -3.23 -9.28 1.45
N ASN A 52 -3.51 -9.94 0.32
CA ASN A 52 -3.41 -11.38 0.18
C ASN A 52 -2.24 -11.68 -0.76
N SER A 53 -1.30 -12.49 -0.29
CA SER A 53 -0.14 -12.91 -1.10
C SER A 53 0.00 -14.42 -1.12
N THR A 54 0.46 -14.93 -2.26
CA THR A 54 0.84 -16.33 -2.44
C THR A 54 2.19 -16.37 -3.14
N GLN A 55 3.12 -17.15 -2.59
CA GLN A 55 4.42 -17.41 -3.18
C GLN A 55 4.55 -18.91 -3.44
N ASP A 56 4.80 -19.28 -4.70
CA ASP A 56 5.00 -20.68 -5.11
C ASP A 56 3.90 -21.64 -4.59
N GLY A 57 2.66 -21.13 -4.55
CA GLY A 57 1.47 -21.85 -4.09
C GLY A 57 1.24 -21.82 -2.57
N GLN A 58 2.18 -21.30 -1.78
CA GLN A 58 2.03 -21.12 -0.33
C GLN A 58 1.41 -19.75 -0.04
N GLN A 59 0.30 -19.73 0.70
CA GLN A 59 -0.37 -18.49 1.10
C GLN A 59 0.30 -17.94 2.36
N ALA A 60 0.60 -16.65 2.35
CA ALA A 60 1.00 -15.94 3.56
C ALA A 60 -0.24 -15.57 4.41
N PRO A 61 -0.07 -15.31 5.71
CA PRO A 61 -1.08 -14.65 6.52
C PRO A 61 -1.61 -13.37 5.85
N VAL A 62 -2.93 -13.17 5.91
CA VAL A 62 -3.56 -11.94 5.40
C VAL A 62 -3.13 -10.77 6.27
N ALA A 63 -2.58 -9.73 5.62
CA ALA A 63 -2.18 -8.51 6.30
C ALA A 63 -3.21 -7.39 6.07
N MET A 64 -3.44 -6.57 7.08
CA MET A 64 -4.37 -5.44 7.04
C MET A 64 -3.69 -4.17 7.53
N TYR A 65 -3.83 -3.10 6.76
CA TYR A 65 -3.23 -1.80 7.07
C TYR A 65 -4.25 -0.69 6.93
N THR A 66 -4.08 0.38 7.71
CA THR A 66 -4.75 1.65 7.47
C THR A 66 -3.87 2.51 6.57
N GLY A 67 -4.49 3.33 5.74
CA GLY A 67 -3.77 4.15 4.78
C GLY A 67 -4.61 5.23 4.13
N GLU A 68 -4.09 5.76 3.04
CA GLU A 68 -4.72 6.81 2.25
C GLU A 68 -4.75 6.45 0.76
N LEU A 69 -5.90 6.62 0.12
CA LEU A 69 -6.05 6.65 -1.32
C LEU A 69 -6.08 8.11 -1.78
N ILE A 70 -5.18 8.52 -2.67
CA ILE A 70 -5.07 9.87 -3.22
C ILE A 70 -5.22 9.79 -4.75
N PRO A 71 -6.39 10.13 -5.31
CA PRO A 71 -6.58 10.26 -6.75
C PRO A 71 -5.93 11.55 -7.27
N LYS A 72 -5.18 11.46 -8.38
CA LYS A 72 -4.59 12.60 -9.07
C LYS A 72 -4.71 12.43 -10.58
N GLY A 73 -5.71 13.07 -11.17
CA GLY A 73 -6.07 12.86 -12.58
C GLY A 73 -6.47 11.42 -12.82
N ARG A 74 -5.75 10.72 -13.72
CA ARG A 74 -5.96 9.29 -14.02
C ARG A 74 -5.14 8.35 -13.15
N THR A 75 -4.24 8.89 -12.32
CA THR A 75 -3.36 8.09 -11.46
C THR A 75 -3.96 7.97 -10.07
N LEU A 76 -3.87 6.78 -9.49
CA LEU A 76 -4.20 6.52 -8.10
C LEU A 76 -2.91 6.28 -7.30
N TYR A 77 -2.84 6.88 -6.12
CA TYR A 77 -1.77 6.64 -5.16
C TYR A 77 -2.38 6.04 -3.91
N ILE A 78 -1.83 4.92 -3.45
CA ILE A 78 -2.22 4.24 -2.21
C ILE A 78 -0.99 4.27 -1.31
N ARG A 79 -1.14 4.82 -0.12
CA ARG A 79 -0.08 4.90 0.87
C ARG A 79 -0.51 4.21 2.15
N TYR A 80 0.34 3.35 2.68
CA TYR A 80 0.17 2.74 4.00
C TYR A 80 1.54 2.47 4.63
N GLU A 81 1.55 2.17 5.91
CA GLU A 81 2.75 1.80 6.65
C GLU A 81 2.69 0.34 7.06
N GLU A 82 3.75 -0.38 6.73
CA GLU A 82 4.00 -1.76 7.13
C GLU A 82 4.86 -1.75 8.40
N GLN A 83 4.61 -2.70 9.29
CA GLN A 83 5.54 -3.03 10.36
C GLN A 83 6.15 -4.38 10.07
N ASP A 84 7.45 -4.35 9.82
CA ASP A 84 8.27 -5.52 9.58
C ASP A 84 9.08 -5.80 10.85
N GLU A 85 9.00 -7.01 11.39
CA GLU A 85 9.69 -7.35 12.65
C GLU A 85 11.22 -7.28 12.51
N LEU A 86 11.75 -7.52 11.32
CA LEU A 86 13.17 -7.58 11.03
C LEU A 86 13.75 -6.23 10.60
N HIS A 87 12.93 -5.43 9.91
CA HIS A 87 13.34 -4.20 9.25
C HIS A 87 12.73 -2.94 9.87
N GLY A 88 11.72 -3.08 10.74
CA GLY A 88 11.01 -1.98 11.37
C GLY A 88 9.96 -1.36 10.46
N SER A 89 9.73 -0.05 10.62
CA SER A 89 8.69 0.65 9.87
C SER A 89 9.08 0.82 8.40
N VAL A 90 8.19 0.41 7.51
CA VAL A 90 8.33 0.55 6.06
C VAL A 90 7.13 1.31 5.51
N ARG A 91 7.39 2.44 4.87
CA ARG A 91 6.34 3.20 4.18
C ARG A 91 6.19 2.67 2.76
N THR A 92 5.00 2.20 2.44
CA THR A 92 4.66 1.66 1.12
C THR A 92 3.81 2.66 0.34
N MET A 93 4.19 2.86 -0.92
CA MET A 93 3.47 3.66 -1.89
C MET A 93 3.21 2.80 -3.13
N ILE A 94 1.94 2.63 -3.45
CA ILE A 94 1.50 2.03 -4.70
C ILE A 94 0.97 3.12 -5.60
N ARG A 95 1.45 3.14 -6.84
CA ARG A 95 0.96 4.02 -7.90
C ARG A 95 0.35 3.16 -9.00
N TRP A 96 -0.92 3.38 -9.30
CA TRP A 96 -1.58 2.84 -10.48
C TRP A 96 -1.76 3.95 -11.51
N SER A 97 -1.13 3.81 -12.68
CA SER A 97 -1.21 4.81 -13.77
C SER A 97 -2.39 4.61 -14.72
N GLY A 98 -3.06 3.46 -14.66
CA GLY A 98 -4.03 3.00 -15.66
C GLY A 98 -3.50 1.86 -16.53
N GLU A 99 -2.17 1.70 -16.61
CA GLU A 99 -1.51 0.66 -17.40
C GLU A 99 -0.43 -0.09 -16.59
N GLU A 100 0.25 0.63 -15.69
CA GLU A 100 1.35 0.10 -14.89
C GLU A 100 1.10 0.33 -13.40
N LEU A 101 1.57 -0.63 -12.59
CA LEU A 101 1.63 -0.53 -11.14
C LEU A 101 3.08 -0.31 -10.71
N THR A 102 3.35 0.69 -9.89
CA THR A 102 4.65 0.87 -9.22
C THR A 102 4.47 0.71 -7.72
N LEU A 103 5.33 -0.09 -7.11
CA LEU A 103 5.40 -0.29 -5.67
C LEU A 103 6.76 0.22 -5.18
N THR A 104 6.72 1.21 -4.30
CA THR A 104 7.90 1.81 -3.68
C THR A 104 7.80 1.61 -2.17
N ARG A 105 8.85 1.05 -1.57
CA ARG A 105 9.02 0.87 -0.12
C ARG A 105 10.20 1.69 0.36
N ARG A 106 10.02 2.44 1.45
CA ARG A 106 11.04 3.32 2.07
C ARG A 106 11.12 3.07 3.58
N GLY A 107 12.31 3.16 4.18
CA GLY A 107 12.53 2.96 5.61
C GLY A 107 13.41 1.74 5.91
N GLY A 108 12.90 0.80 6.70
CA GLY A 108 13.59 -0.45 7.03
C GLY A 108 14.04 -1.26 5.81
N VAL A 109 13.24 -1.17 4.75
CA VAL A 109 13.49 -1.69 3.42
C VAL A 109 13.31 -0.56 2.42
N GLU A 110 14.23 -0.52 1.47
CA GLU A 110 14.25 0.35 0.32
C GLU A 110 14.04 -0.49 -0.94
N SER A 111 12.90 -0.34 -1.61
CA SER A 111 12.61 -1.10 -2.83
C SER A 111 11.79 -0.30 -3.83
N ASP A 112 12.09 -0.50 -5.11
CA ASP A 112 11.34 0.04 -6.23
C ASP A 112 11.07 -1.06 -7.24
N GLN A 113 9.79 -1.33 -7.50
CA GLN A 113 9.33 -2.36 -8.42
C GLN A 113 8.22 -1.81 -9.31
N THR A 114 8.26 -2.15 -10.60
CA THR A 114 7.24 -1.78 -11.58
C THR A 114 6.66 -3.04 -12.21
N PHE A 115 5.36 -3.04 -12.45
CA PHE A 115 4.62 -4.16 -13.00
C PHE A 115 3.76 -3.68 -14.16
N ALA A 116 3.86 -4.38 -15.29
CA ALA A 116 3.14 -4.10 -16.52
C ALA A 116 2.88 -5.43 -17.22
N ALA A 117 1.60 -5.79 -17.42
CA ALA A 117 1.21 -7.11 -17.91
C ALA A 117 1.97 -7.50 -19.19
N GLY A 118 2.55 -8.71 -19.19
CA GLY A 118 3.34 -9.26 -20.29
C GLY A 118 4.75 -8.67 -20.44
N GLN A 119 5.21 -7.84 -19.50
CA GLN A 119 6.50 -7.15 -19.61
C GLN A 119 7.42 -7.43 -18.42
N ALA A 120 8.73 -7.38 -18.71
CA ALA A 120 9.78 -7.37 -17.72
C ALA A 120 10.15 -5.92 -17.33
N ARG A 121 10.37 -5.69 -16.04
CA ARG A 121 10.82 -4.39 -15.52
C ARG A 121 11.95 -4.59 -14.53
N GLY A 122 12.99 -3.76 -14.65
CA GLY A 122 14.07 -3.71 -13.67
C GLY A 122 13.59 -3.04 -12.39
N GLY A 123 14.12 -3.49 -11.26
CA GLY A 123 13.84 -2.93 -9.95
C GLY A 123 15.04 -3.09 -9.02
N ARG A 124 14.86 -2.67 -7.77
CA ARG A 124 15.90 -2.77 -6.75
C ARG A 124 15.32 -3.15 -5.41
N TYR A 125 16.14 -3.84 -4.63
CA TYR A 125 15.92 -4.08 -3.22
C TYR A 125 17.17 -3.66 -2.42
N SER A 126 16.95 -3.14 -1.22
CA SER A 126 18.00 -2.82 -0.25
C SER A 126 17.43 -2.89 1.15
N SER A 127 18.14 -3.53 2.06
CA SER A 127 17.91 -3.52 3.51
C SER A 127 19.24 -3.29 4.23
N ALA A 128 19.27 -3.37 5.55
CA ALA A 128 20.49 -3.27 6.34
C ALA A 128 21.55 -4.34 6.00
N HIS A 129 21.12 -5.50 5.50
CA HIS A 129 21.99 -6.66 5.33
C HIS A 129 22.35 -6.95 3.87
N LEU A 130 21.55 -6.46 2.91
CA LEU A 130 21.68 -6.86 1.52
C LEU A 130 21.10 -5.79 0.57
N SER A 131 21.69 -5.66 -0.61
CA SER A 131 21.14 -4.84 -1.70
C SER A 131 21.45 -5.48 -3.04
N PHE A 132 20.45 -5.61 -3.90
CA PHE A 132 20.60 -6.23 -5.20
C PHE A 132 19.62 -5.63 -6.23
N PRO A 133 20.00 -5.63 -7.53
CA PRO A 133 19.06 -5.42 -8.62
C PRO A 133 18.18 -6.66 -8.80
N LEU A 134 16.94 -6.45 -9.24
CA LEU A 134 15.99 -7.52 -9.53
C LEU A 134 15.23 -7.22 -10.82
N VAL A 135 14.57 -8.24 -11.37
CA VAL A 135 13.65 -8.09 -12.50
C VAL A 135 12.31 -8.71 -12.14
N THR A 136 11.23 -7.98 -12.40
CA THR A 136 9.85 -8.48 -12.30
C THR A 136 9.32 -8.79 -13.69
N GLU A 137 8.98 -10.06 -13.93
CA GLU A 137 8.28 -10.48 -15.14
C GLU A 137 6.79 -10.60 -14.83
N THR A 138 5.99 -9.63 -15.26
CA THR A 138 4.56 -9.56 -14.89
C THR A 138 3.75 -10.44 -15.84
N GLU A 139 3.12 -11.49 -15.30
CA GLU A 139 2.26 -12.39 -16.05
C GLU A 139 0.88 -11.77 -16.28
N ASP A 140 0.28 -11.22 -15.21
CA ASP A 140 -1.04 -10.61 -15.22
C ASP A 140 -1.07 -9.40 -14.30
N LEU A 141 -1.86 -8.39 -14.67
CA LEU A 141 -2.13 -7.20 -13.86
C LEU A 141 -3.55 -6.74 -14.18
N SER A 142 -4.41 -6.75 -13.16
CA SER A 142 -5.81 -6.40 -13.27
C SER A 142 -6.23 -5.45 -12.17
N VAL A 143 -7.21 -4.61 -12.53
CA VAL A 143 -7.77 -3.60 -11.65
C VAL A 143 -9.29 -3.64 -11.76
N THR A 144 -9.95 -3.79 -10.62
CA THR A 144 -11.41 -3.76 -10.51
C THR A 144 -11.82 -2.63 -9.58
N MET A 145 -12.73 -1.79 -10.04
CA MET A 145 -13.31 -0.68 -9.27
C MET A 145 -14.82 -0.92 -9.12
N ALA A 146 -15.46 -0.29 -8.15
CA ALA A 146 -16.91 -0.22 -8.08
C ALA A 146 -17.50 0.36 -9.38
N SER A 147 -18.56 -0.26 -9.88
CA SER A 147 -19.21 0.08 -11.15
C SER A 147 -20.10 1.33 -11.07
N ASP A 148 -20.45 1.75 -9.87
CA ASP A 148 -21.63 2.55 -9.54
C ASP A 148 -21.23 3.90 -8.91
N GLU A 149 -20.32 4.60 -9.61
CA GLU A 149 -19.87 6.00 -9.37
C GLU A 149 -18.72 6.19 -8.35
N GLY A 150 -18.17 5.13 -7.78
CA GLY A 150 -17.08 5.18 -6.79
C GLY A 150 -15.72 4.66 -7.28
N LEU A 151 -14.63 5.14 -6.65
CA LEU A 151 -13.30 4.51 -6.81
C LEU A 151 -13.07 3.35 -5.84
N LEU A 152 -13.93 3.19 -4.84
CA LEU A 152 -13.83 2.16 -3.82
C LEU A 152 -15.13 1.33 -3.78
N PRO A 153 -15.07 0.02 -3.49
CA PRO A 153 -13.84 -0.75 -3.30
C PRO A 153 -12.99 -0.86 -4.57
N LEU A 154 -11.67 -0.87 -4.37
CA LEU A 154 -10.66 -1.04 -5.42
C LEU A 154 -9.94 -2.35 -5.17
N THR A 155 -9.81 -3.17 -6.20
CA THR A 155 -8.96 -4.37 -6.17
C THR A 155 -7.84 -4.24 -7.18
N LEU A 156 -6.59 -4.29 -6.72
CA LEU A 156 -5.41 -4.44 -7.56
C LEU A 156 -4.93 -5.89 -7.42
N ALA A 157 -4.84 -6.63 -8.52
CA ALA A 157 -4.34 -7.99 -8.50
C ALA A 157 -3.27 -8.17 -9.57
N TRP A 158 -2.14 -8.77 -9.21
CA TRP A 158 -1.08 -9.03 -10.17
C TRP A 158 -0.32 -10.29 -9.83
N THR A 159 0.22 -10.90 -10.88
CA THR A 159 1.03 -12.10 -10.80
C THR A 159 2.34 -11.84 -11.52
N TYR A 160 3.46 -12.22 -10.90
CA TYR A 160 4.77 -12.01 -11.49
C TYR A 160 5.77 -13.08 -11.05
N ARG A 161 6.82 -13.24 -11.85
CA ARG A 161 8.03 -13.95 -11.45
C ARG A 161 9.09 -12.95 -11.06
N LEU A 162 9.77 -13.21 -9.95
CA LEU A 162 10.93 -12.44 -9.53
C LEU A 162 12.19 -13.13 -10.03
N ARG A 163 13.08 -12.37 -10.67
CA ARG A 163 14.41 -12.83 -11.06
C ARG A 163 15.46 -12.01 -10.32
N MET A 164 16.40 -12.69 -9.69
CA MET A 164 17.62 -12.11 -9.18
C MET A 164 18.75 -12.61 -10.08
N GLU A 165 19.52 -11.69 -10.64
CA GLU A 165 20.47 -12.01 -11.71
C GLU A 165 19.75 -12.77 -12.85
N ASP A 166 20.21 -13.97 -13.18
CA ASP A 166 19.62 -14.83 -14.21
C ASP A 166 18.78 -16.00 -13.64
N GLU A 167 18.52 -16.02 -12.32
CA GLU A 167 17.78 -17.09 -11.65
C GLU A 167 16.37 -16.65 -11.23
N ILE A 168 15.37 -17.48 -11.54
CA ILE A 168 14.00 -17.28 -11.05
C ILE A 168 13.97 -17.58 -9.56
N SER A 169 13.72 -16.55 -8.77
CA SER A 169 13.72 -16.62 -7.31
C SER A 169 12.36 -17.02 -6.73
N GLY A 170 11.29 -16.90 -7.52
CA GLY A 170 9.95 -17.33 -7.11
C GLY A 170 8.85 -16.72 -7.97
N ARG A 171 7.64 -17.29 -7.86
CA ARG A 171 6.42 -16.76 -8.47
C ARG A 171 5.47 -16.25 -7.40
N PHE A 172 5.05 -15.01 -7.58
CA PHE A 172 4.24 -14.26 -6.62
C PHE A 172 2.89 -13.90 -7.22
N GLN A 173 1.86 -13.98 -6.39
CA GLN A 173 0.50 -13.54 -6.68
C GLN A 173 0.05 -12.63 -5.56
N LEU A 174 -0.28 -11.39 -5.88
CA LEU A 174 -0.78 -10.41 -4.91
C LEU A 174 -2.18 -9.97 -5.29
N ARG A 175 -3.01 -9.79 -4.27
CA ARG A 175 -4.30 -9.13 -4.34
C ARG A 175 -4.42 -8.16 -3.19
N LEU A 176 -4.56 -6.89 -3.55
CA LEU A 176 -4.86 -5.81 -2.63
C LEU A 176 -6.32 -5.43 -2.79
N THR A 177 -7.09 -5.57 -1.72
CA THR A 177 -8.45 -5.05 -1.62
C THR A 177 -8.40 -3.79 -0.78
N ILE A 178 -8.87 -2.68 -1.36
CA ILE A 178 -8.86 -1.36 -0.75
C ILE A 178 -10.30 -0.92 -0.57
N GLN A 179 -10.65 -0.55 0.65
CA GLN A 179 -12.00 -0.15 1.06
C GLN A 179 -11.93 1.16 1.84
N GLU A 180 -13.02 1.90 1.90
CA GLU A 180 -13.10 3.06 2.82
C GLU A 180 -12.88 2.59 4.25
N ALA A 181 -12.15 3.37 5.04
CA ALA A 181 -11.99 3.11 6.45
C ALA A 181 -13.37 3.21 7.12
N ASN A 182 -13.87 2.11 7.67
CA ASN A 182 -15.10 2.17 8.46
C ASN A 182 -14.78 2.89 9.79
N GLN A 183 -15.37 4.06 9.97
CA GLN A 183 -15.45 4.72 11.27
C GLN A 183 -16.32 3.81 12.17
N SER A 184 -15.70 3.21 13.18
CA SER A 184 -16.41 2.41 14.20
C SER A 184 -16.87 3.33 15.33
#